data_AF-A0A8J8G384-F1
#
_entry.id   AF-A0A8J8G384-F1
#
_cell.length_a   1.000
_cell.length_b   1.000
_cell.length_c   1.000
_cell.angle_alpha   90.00
_cell.angle_beta   90.00
_cell.angle_gamma   90.00
#
_symmetry.space_group_name_H-M   'P 1'
#
loop_
_entity.id
_entity.type
_entity.pdbx_description
1 polymer ?
#
loop_
_entity_poly.entity_id
_entity_poly.type
_entity_poly.pdbx_seq_one_letter_code
_entity_poly.pdbx_strand_id
1 'polypeptide(L)'
;MTKLFITSKLIYLEMPKTACSHIALLLKRFVGGEKIGKHNWLTNYNTEKLIIGSIRNPWNWYLSLWAFGCEKKGGLYIRLTKRNFALILKDILKLRFANAWAEITKPIKLWQSYYETYEDAELFRSWLKLLFERKRMPDLREGYSNSSLSDFAGFMTYRYSKLHMKNFYKRQNSSKIKNYNELIEYDELNNLLDGVIYIENLEEDFIKNVTKAGHSLDKEIEAKILSKTEKKRNVSKHHEASYYYDKETMNLITEKENFIIEKYDYVFPTK
;
A
#
# COMPACT_ATOMS: atom_id res chain seq x y z
N MET A 1 4.92 -2.14 -6.96
CA MET A 1 5.13 -3.40 -7.71
C MET A 1 4.42 -4.46 -6.90
N THR A 2 3.21 -4.82 -7.33
CA THR A 2 2.35 -5.78 -6.64
C THR A 2 2.72 -7.18 -7.08
N LYS A 3 2.69 -8.09 -6.13
CA LYS A 3 2.99 -9.52 -6.31
C LYS A 3 1.78 -10.29 -5.81
N LEU A 4 1.58 -11.48 -6.38
CA LEU A 4 0.55 -12.40 -5.92
C LEU A 4 1.26 -13.59 -5.29
N PHE A 5 0.72 -14.12 -4.20
CA PHE A 5 1.10 -15.44 -3.69
C PHE A 5 -0.08 -16.38 -3.90
N ILE A 6 0.15 -17.51 -4.56
CA ILE A 6 -0.91 -18.46 -4.90
C ILE A 6 -0.61 -19.81 -4.24
N THR A 7 -1.63 -20.36 -3.60
CA THR A 7 -1.65 -21.74 -3.09
C THR A 7 -2.70 -22.56 -3.86
N SER A 8 -2.91 -23.81 -3.44
CA SER A 8 -3.98 -24.65 -3.99
C SER A 8 -5.39 -24.10 -3.70
N LYS A 9 -5.61 -23.47 -2.53
CA LYS A 9 -6.95 -23.02 -2.08
C LYS A 9 -7.08 -21.52 -1.84
N LEU A 10 -6.00 -20.76 -2.00
CA LEU A 10 -5.93 -19.36 -1.58
C LEU A 10 -5.08 -18.53 -2.55
N ILE A 11 -5.48 -17.26 -2.75
CA ILE A 11 -4.70 -16.22 -3.41
C ILE A 11 -4.49 -15.07 -2.42
N TYR A 12 -3.24 -14.69 -2.16
CA TYR A 12 -2.90 -13.51 -1.36
C TYR A 12 -2.44 -12.36 -2.27
N LEU A 13 -3.15 -11.24 -2.18
CA LEU A 13 -2.83 -10.00 -2.89
C LEU A 13 -1.81 -9.19 -2.06
N GLU A 14 -0.54 -9.15 -2.47
CA GLU A 14 0.53 -8.53 -1.66
C GLU A 14 0.46 -7.00 -1.71
N MET A 15 -0.16 -6.40 -0.70
CA MET A 15 -0.14 -4.96 -0.49
C MET A 15 1.23 -4.50 0.05
N PRO A 16 1.88 -3.46 -0.54
CA PRO A 16 3.17 -2.99 -0.05
C PRO A 16 3.08 -2.39 1.36
N LYS A 17 4.09 -2.68 2.20
CA LYS A 17 4.22 -2.15 3.58
C LYS A 17 3.12 -2.58 4.56
N THR A 18 2.43 -3.67 4.25
CA THR A 18 1.52 -4.40 5.14
C THR A 18 2.07 -5.80 5.42
N ALA A 19 3.32 -5.89 5.89
CA ALA A 19 4.03 -7.14 6.23
C ALA A 19 3.97 -8.28 5.18
N CYS A 20 3.75 -7.96 3.90
CA CYS A 20 3.56 -8.94 2.83
C CYS A 20 4.72 -9.95 2.68
N SER A 21 5.94 -9.56 3.03
CA SER A 21 7.10 -10.47 3.02
C SER A 21 7.02 -11.52 4.12
N HIS A 22 6.47 -11.16 5.28
CA HIS A 22 6.26 -12.08 6.40
C HIS A 22 5.08 -13.01 6.12
N ILE A 23 3.93 -12.48 5.68
CA ILE A 23 2.76 -13.29 5.30
C ILE A 23 3.14 -14.33 4.23
N ALA A 24 3.84 -13.91 3.18
CA ALA A 24 4.29 -14.84 2.15
C ALA A 24 5.30 -15.90 2.65
N LEU A 25 6.09 -15.59 3.67
CA LEU A 25 6.99 -16.56 4.31
C LEU A 25 6.17 -17.59 5.10
N LEU A 26 5.14 -17.15 5.82
CA LEU A 26 4.22 -18.06 6.53
C LEU A 26 3.50 -18.97 5.54
N LEU A 27 2.94 -18.41 4.46
CA LEU A 27 2.31 -19.21 3.38
C LEU A 27 3.28 -20.23 2.81
N LYS A 28 4.49 -19.81 2.40
CA LYS A 28 5.49 -20.72 1.84
C LYS A 28 5.87 -21.84 2.81
N ARG A 29 5.96 -21.55 4.11
CA ARG A 29 6.44 -22.49 5.13
C ARG A 29 5.37 -23.46 5.62
N PHE A 30 4.14 -23.00 5.81
CA PHE A 30 3.11 -23.77 6.51
C PHE A 30 1.95 -24.21 5.61
N VAL A 31 1.76 -23.57 4.46
CA VAL A 31 0.65 -23.86 3.54
C VAL A 31 1.15 -24.44 2.22
N GLY A 32 2.31 -23.97 1.75
CA GLY A 32 2.83 -24.27 0.41
C GLY A 32 2.22 -23.38 -0.66
N GLY A 33 2.94 -23.19 -1.76
CA GLY A 33 2.57 -22.30 -2.86
C GLY A 33 3.74 -21.45 -3.35
N GLU A 34 3.44 -20.52 -4.26
CA GLU A 34 4.47 -19.75 -4.95
C GLU A 34 4.09 -18.28 -5.17
N LYS A 35 5.13 -17.45 -5.33
CA LYS A 35 4.98 -16.05 -5.71
C LYS A 35 4.93 -15.93 -7.22
N ILE A 36 3.84 -15.42 -7.76
CA ILE A 36 3.71 -15.18 -9.19
C ILE A 36 4.00 -13.71 -9.52
N GLY A 37 5.17 -13.51 -10.14
CA GLY A 37 5.58 -12.35 -10.93
C GLY A 37 5.75 -11.00 -10.21
N LYS A 38 6.20 -10.02 -11.00
CA LYS A 38 6.29 -8.59 -10.69
C LYS A 38 5.24 -7.87 -11.54
N HIS A 39 4.39 -7.03 -10.93
CA HIS A 39 3.32 -6.26 -11.60
C HIS A 39 1.99 -6.99 -11.85
N ASN A 40 1.69 -8.03 -11.07
CA ASN A 40 0.48 -8.81 -11.27
C ASN A 40 -0.68 -8.25 -10.42
N TRP A 41 -1.70 -7.79 -11.12
CA TRP A 41 -3.06 -7.66 -10.59
C TRP A 41 -3.76 -8.99 -10.81
N LEU A 42 -4.76 -9.33 -10.00
CA LEU A 42 -5.62 -10.45 -10.36
C LEU A 42 -6.43 -10.07 -11.61
N THR A 43 -6.23 -10.79 -12.71
CA THR A 43 -6.92 -10.55 -13.99
C THR A 43 -7.95 -11.61 -14.31
N ASN A 44 -7.76 -12.83 -13.81
CA ASN A 44 -8.76 -13.89 -13.86
C ASN A 44 -9.46 -13.95 -12.49
N TYR A 45 -10.74 -13.56 -12.49
CA TYR A 45 -11.58 -13.55 -11.29
C TYR A 45 -12.38 -14.84 -11.13
N ASN A 46 -12.37 -15.73 -12.13
CA ASN A 46 -13.04 -17.03 -12.04
C ASN A 46 -12.13 -18.01 -11.32
N THR A 47 -12.25 -18.06 -10.00
CA THR A 47 -11.46 -18.90 -9.12
C THR A 47 -12.30 -19.34 -7.93
N GLU A 48 -12.17 -20.61 -7.53
CA GLU A 48 -12.77 -21.14 -6.30
C GLU A 48 -11.86 -20.88 -5.07
N LYS A 49 -10.64 -20.37 -5.30
CA LYS A 49 -9.70 -20.03 -4.23
C LYS A 49 -10.16 -18.81 -3.45
N LEU A 50 -10.05 -18.87 -2.14
CA LEU A 50 -10.25 -17.73 -1.26
C LEU A 50 -9.23 -16.62 -1.59
N ILE A 51 -9.69 -15.41 -1.85
CA ILE A 51 -8.83 -14.26 -2.12
C ILE A 51 -8.70 -13.45 -0.84
N ILE A 52 -7.47 -13.26 -0.36
CA ILE A 52 -7.21 -12.48 0.84
C ILE A 52 -6.25 -11.33 0.56
N GLY A 53 -6.37 -10.29 1.38
CA GLY A 53 -5.49 -9.13 1.37
C GLY A 53 -4.97 -8.83 2.76
N SER A 54 -4.10 -7.84 2.86
CA SER A 54 -3.63 -7.32 4.14
C SER A 54 -3.79 -5.82 4.17
N ILE A 55 -4.18 -5.28 5.32
CA ILE A 55 -4.42 -3.85 5.53
C ILE A 55 -3.66 -3.36 6.75
N ARG A 56 -3.31 -2.08 6.74
CA ARG A 56 -2.61 -1.41 7.84
C ARG A 56 -3.31 -0.10 8.14
N ASN A 57 -3.31 0.27 9.41
CA ASN A 57 -3.68 1.60 9.85
C ASN A 57 -3.00 2.70 8.99
N PRO A 58 -3.75 3.60 8.35
CA PRO A 58 -3.20 4.55 7.37
C PRO A 58 -2.07 5.44 7.90
N TRP A 59 -2.16 5.92 9.13
CA TRP A 59 -1.10 6.73 9.75
C TRP A 59 0.21 5.92 9.87
N ASN A 60 0.13 4.69 10.39
CA ASN A 60 1.27 3.78 10.45
C ASN A 60 1.78 3.36 9.06
N TRP A 61 0.90 3.38 8.05
CA TRP A 61 1.26 3.01 6.69
C TRP A 61 2.15 4.05 6.01
N TYR A 62 1.79 5.32 6.10
CA TYR A 62 2.63 6.42 5.62
C TYR A 62 3.96 6.47 6.37
N LEU A 63 3.93 6.38 7.70
CA LEU A 63 5.14 6.37 8.52
C LEU A 63 6.08 5.23 8.12
N SER A 64 5.58 4.00 8.02
CA SER A 64 6.42 2.85 7.66
C SER A 64 6.94 2.93 6.22
N LEU A 65 6.20 3.57 5.31
CA LEU A 65 6.63 3.80 3.94
C LEU A 65 7.74 4.86 3.88
N TRP A 66 7.60 5.94 4.64
CA TRP A 66 8.59 7.01 4.73
C TRP A 66 9.88 6.52 5.39
N ALA A 67 9.79 5.91 6.58
CA ALA A 67 10.95 5.41 7.32
C ALA A 67 11.76 4.38 6.51
N PHE A 68 11.09 3.52 5.74
CA PHE A 68 11.77 2.60 4.82
C PHE A 68 12.50 3.33 3.68
N GLY A 69 11.99 4.49 3.27
CA GLY A 69 12.66 5.39 2.35
C GLY A 69 13.88 6.09 2.96
N CYS A 70 13.87 6.41 4.26
CA CYS A 70 15.06 6.94 4.96
C CYS A 70 16.22 5.95 4.94
N GLU A 71 15.94 4.64 4.92
CA GLU A 71 16.95 3.60 4.65
C GLU A 71 17.42 3.53 3.19
N LYS A 72 17.00 4.47 2.34
CA LYS A 72 17.25 4.54 0.89
C LYS A 72 16.70 3.34 0.12
N LYS A 73 15.62 2.74 0.64
CA LYS A 73 14.98 1.53 0.09
C LYS A 73 13.57 1.83 -0.42
N GLY A 74 13.10 0.92 -1.27
CA GLY A 74 11.71 0.90 -1.73
C GLY A 74 11.45 1.71 -3.00
N GLY A 75 10.39 1.29 -3.71
CA GLY A 75 10.05 1.86 -5.02
C GLY A 75 9.61 3.32 -4.96
N LEU A 76 8.99 3.78 -3.87
CA LEU A 76 8.58 5.18 -3.75
C LEU A 76 9.80 6.09 -3.59
N TYR A 77 10.70 5.78 -2.65
CA TYR A 77 11.96 6.52 -2.47
C TYR A 77 12.70 6.70 -3.80
N ILE A 78 12.91 5.60 -4.55
CA ILE A 78 13.62 5.63 -5.84
C ILE A 78 12.93 6.60 -6.83
N ARG A 79 11.60 6.63 -6.88
CA ARG A 79 10.86 7.50 -7.81
C ARG A 79 10.91 8.96 -7.42
N LEU A 80 10.85 9.26 -6.13
CA LEU A 80 10.89 10.64 -5.62
C LEU A 80 12.29 11.24 -5.73
N THR A 81 13.33 10.45 -5.45
CA THR A 81 14.72 10.92 -5.30
C THR A 81 15.61 10.72 -6.52
N LYS A 82 15.08 10.16 -7.62
CA LYS A 82 15.83 9.99 -8.88
C LYS A 82 15.02 10.44 -10.08
N ARG A 83 15.71 11.01 -11.07
CA ARG A 83 15.13 11.31 -12.38
C ARG A 83 15.17 10.06 -13.26
N ASN A 84 14.13 9.87 -14.07
CA ASN A 84 14.05 8.80 -15.04
C ASN A 84 13.96 9.37 -16.46
N PHE A 85 15.12 9.54 -17.10
CA PHE A 85 15.23 10.11 -18.46
C PHE A 85 14.55 9.24 -19.53
N ALA A 86 14.59 7.91 -19.39
CA ALA A 86 13.89 7.01 -20.30
C ALA A 86 12.37 7.24 -20.26
N LEU A 87 11.81 7.54 -19.09
CA LEU A 87 10.40 7.90 -18.96
C LEU A 87 10.09 9.28 -19.57
N ILE A 88 10.97 10.27 -19.43
CA ILE A 88 10.80 11.58 -20.09
C ILE A 88 10.67 11.39 -21.60
N LEU A 89 11.63 10.67 -22.21
CA LEU A 89 11.62 10.39 -23.65
C LEU A 89 10.35 9.64 -24.07
N LYS A 90 9.97 8.60 -23.30
CA LYS A 90 8.75 7.84 -23.55
C LYS A 90 7.49 8.68 -23.47
N ASP A 91 7.39 9.58 -22.49
CA ASP A 91 6.23 10.45 -22.32
C ASP A 91 6.16 11.50 -23.45
N ILE A 92 7.30 12.06 -23.90
CA ILE A 92 7.37 12.94 -25.09
C ILE A 92 6.89 12.20 -26.35
N LEU A 93 7.41 10.99 -26.61
CA LEU A 93 7.01 10.17 -27.77
C LEU A 93 5.51 9.82 -27.75
N LYS A 94 4.91 9.72 -26.56
CA LYS A 94 3.47 9.49 -26.38
C LYS A 94 2.65 10.77 -26.28
N LEU A 95 3.24 11.94 -26.56
CA LEU A 95 2.60 13.26 -26.48
C LEU A 95 2.03 13.59 -25.09
N ARG A 96 2.64 13.03 -24.03
CA ARG A 96 2.25 13.21 -22.62
C ARG A 96 3.09 14.30 -21.94
N PHE A 97 3.18 15.48 -22.57
CA PHE A 97 4.11 16.55 -22.19
C PHE A 97 4.03 16.96 -20.71
N ALA A 98 2.82 17.02 -20.13
CA ALA A 98 2.66 17.33 -18.71
C ALA A 98 3.40 16.35 -17.77
N ASN A 99 3.41 15.05 -18.11
CA ASN A 99 4.13 14.03 -17.32
C ASN A 99 5.66 14.14 -17.49
N ALA A 100 6.12 14.49 -18.69
CA ALA A 100 7.52 14.76 -18.95
C ALA A 100 8.00 16.01 -18.19
N TRP A 101 7.21 17.09 -18.23
CA TRP A 101 7.49 18.33 -17.51
C TRP A 101 7.55 18.14 -16.00
N ALA A 102 6.61 17.38 -15.43
CA ALA A 102 6.65 17.04 -14.00
C ALA A 102 7.95 16.31 -13.61
N GLU A 103 8.42 15.37 -14.43
CA GLU A 103 9.67 14.64 -14.16
C GLU A 103 10.92 15.51 -14.29
N ILE A 104 10.93 16.44 -15.24
CA ILE A 104 12.01 17.42 -15.43
C ILE A 104 12.09 18.34 -14.20
N THR A 105 10.95 18.90 -13.79
CA THR A 105 10.82 19.88 -12.71
C THR A 105 10.73 19.27 -11.31
N LYS A 106 10.85 17.94 -11.18
CA LYS A 106 10.82 17.24 -9.90
C LYS A 106 11.94 17.72 -8.97
N PRO A 107 11.63 18.15 -7.73
CA PRO A 107 12.61 18.72 -6.81
C PRO A 107 13.40 17.62 -6.09
N ILE A 108 14.29 16.93 -6.81
CA ILE A 108 15.00 15.74 -6.32
C ILE A 108 15.75 15.99 -5.01
N LYS A 109 16.47 17.12 -4.90
CA LYS A 109 17.23 17.45 -3.69
C LYS A 109 16.33 17.64 -2.47
N LEU A 110 15.14 18.24 -2.65
CA LEU A 110 14.16 18.41 -1.59
C LEU A 110 13.56 17.06 -1.16
N TRP A 111 13.23 16.20 -2.12
CA TRP A 111 12.79 14.84 -1.79
C TRP A 111 13.87 14.07 -1.01
N GLN A 112 15.15 14.23 -1.39
CA GLN A 112 16.27 13.58 -0.71
C GLN A 112 16.45 14.09 0.71
N SER A 113 16.34 15.40 0.96
CA SER A 113 16.49 15.97 2.31
C SER A 113 15.41 15.46 3.26
N TYR A 114 14.18 15.26 2.78
CA TYR A 114 13.12 14.68 3.61
C TYR A 114 13.29 13.18 3.93
N TYR A 115 14.30 12.51 3.37
CA TYR A 115 14.64 11.12 3.67
C TYR A 115 15.99 11.00 4.41
N GLU A 116 16.50 12.09 4.98
CA GLU A 116 17.83 12.11 5.62
C GLU A 116 17.91 11.18 6.84
N THR A 117 16.92 11.26 7.73
CA THR A 117 16.82 10.42 8.92
C THR A 117 15.37 10.08 9.24
N TYR A 118 15.13 8.93 9.87
CA TYR A 118 13.81 8.60 10.42
C TYR A 118 13.58 9.25 11.79
N GLU A 119 14.62 9.81 12.42
CA GLU A 119 14.55 10.34 13.78
C GLU A 119 13.93 11.72 13.86
N ASP A 120 13.68 12.39 12.73
CA ASP A 120 13.14 13.75 12.68
C ASP A 120 11.68 13.76 12.23
N ALA A 121 10.78 14.15 13.15
CA ALA A 121 9.36 14.28 12.89
C ALA A 121 9.02 15.38 11.87
N GLU A 122 9.78 16.48 11.81
CA GLU A 122 9.52 17.58 10.89
C GLU A 122 9.81 17.19 9.44
N LEU A 123 10.83 16.37 9.21
CA LEU A 123 11.11 15.81 7.89
C LEU A 123 9.95 14.93 7.42
N PHE A 124 9.37 14.12 8.30
CA PHE A 124 8.19 13.32 7.98
C PHE A 124 6.97 14.19 7.66
N ARG A 125 6.68 15.20 8.47
CA ARG A 125 5.55 16.12 8.26
C ARG A 125 5.68 16.85 6.93
N SER A 126 6.88 17.37 6.66
CA SER A 126 7.20 18.08 5.41
C SER A 126 7.12 17.16 4.19
N TRP A 127 7.62 15.94 4.32
CA TRP A 127 7.47 14.89 3.31
C TRP A 127 6.01 14.61 2.99
N LEU A 128 5.18 14.45 4.02
CA LEU A 128 3.78 14.09 3.88
C LEU A 128 2.97 15.21 3.21
N LYS A 129 3.19 16.46 3.62
CA LYS A 129 2.57 17.63 2.99
C LYS A 129 2.97 17.74 1.51
N LEU A 130 4.25 17.54 1.18
CA LEU A 130 4.72 17.57 -0.21
C LEU A 130 4.12 16.42 -1.04
N LEU A 131 3.89 15.25 -0.44
CA LEU A 131 3.27 14.09 -1.08
C LEU A 131 1.88 14.41 -1.64
N PHE A 132 1.12 15.22 -0.91
CA PHE A 132 -0.25 15.62 -1.25
C PHE A 132 -0.33 16.98 -1.95
N GLU A 133 0.80 17.62 -2.23
CA GLU A 133 0.79 18.83 -3.03
C GLU A 133 0.43 18.49 -4.49
N ARG A 134 -0.63 19.10 -5.02
CA ARG A 134 -1.15 18.80 -6.37
C ARG A 134 -0.08 18.85 -7.46
N LYS A 135 0.86 19.79 -7.37
CA LYS A 135 1.97 19.95 -8.32
C LYS A 135 3.03 18.83 -8.23
N ARG A 136 3.02 18.05 -7.15
CA ARG A 136 3.99 16.98 -6.85
C ARG A 136 3.41 15.58 -6.84
N MET A 137 2.09 15.41 -6.80
CA MET A 137 1.44 14.11 -6.98
C MET A 137 1.94 13.30 -8.21
N PRO A 138 2.30 13.91 -9.36
CA PRO A 138 2.90 13.15 -10.47
C PRO A 138 4.20 12.42 -10.12
N ASP A 139 4.95 12.89 -9.11
CA ASP A 139 6.20 12.26 -8.64
C ASP A 139 5.94 10.87 -8.04
N LEU A 140 4.74 10.65 -7.48
CA LEU A 140 4.32 9.36 -6.89
C LEU A 140 4.22 8.25 -7.93
N ARG A 141 3.93 8.64 -9.18
CA ARG A 141 3.68 7.75 -10.32
C ARG A 141 2.55 6.77 -9.99
N GLU A 142 2.68 5.53 -10.43
CA GLU A 142 1.70 4.44 -10.27
C GLU A 142 0.31 4.70 -10.89
N GLY A 143 0.09 5.87 -11.51
CA GLY A 143 -1.19 6.30 -12.07
C GLY A 143 -2.06 7.11 -11.12
N TYR A 144 -1.60 7.37 -9.88
CA TYR A 144 -2.39 8.08 -8.87
C TYR A 144 -2.81 9.47 -9.31
N SER A 145 -1.86 10.31 -9.73
CA SER A 145 -2.12 11.68 -10.22
C SER A 145 -2.96 11.77 -11.50
N ASN A 146 -3.23 10.64 -12.16
CA ASN A 146 -4.08 10.57 -13.35
C ASN A 146 -5.45 9.92 -13.05
N SER A 147 -5.69 9.54 -11.79
CA SER A 147 -6.92 8.96 -11.28
C SER A 147 -7.78 10.08 -10.70
N SER A 148 -9.11 10.03 -10.85
CA SER A 148 -9.98 11.02 -10.20
C SER A 148 -9.95 10.91 -8.68
N LEU A 149 -9.58 9.73 -8.14
CA LEU A 149 -9.29 9.59 -6.71
C LEU A 149 -8.27 10.59 -6.18
N SER A 150 -7.29 11.09 -6.95
CA SER A 150 -6.33 12.06 -6.40
C SER A 150 -6.97 13.40 -5.99
N ASP A 151 -8.19 13.67 -6.44
CA ASP A 151 -8.91 14.90 -6.09
C ASP A 151 -9.56 14.82 -4.69
N PHE A 152 -9.90 13.62 -4.20
CA PHE A 152 -10.65 13.45 -2.94
C PHE A 152 -10.13 12.34 -2.01
N ALA A 153 -9.25 11.46 -2.49
CA ALA A 153 -8.74 10.31 -1.76
C ALA A 153 -7.22 10.20 -1.82
N GLY A 154 -6.67 9.55 -0.81
CA GLY A 154 -5.25 9.47 -0.56
C GLY A 154 -4.53 8.39 -1.36
N PHE A 155 -3.20 8.39 -1.26
CA PHE A 155 -2.35 7.48 -2.03
C PHE A 155 -2.47 6.02 -1.55
N MET A 156 -2.76 5.78 -0.27
CA MET A 156 -2.99 4.40 0.23
C MET A 156 -4.34 3.88 -0.20
N THR A 157 -5.40 4.69 -0.13
CA THR A 157 -6.72 4.41 -0.70
C THR A 157 -6.62 4.06 -2.19
N TYR A 158 -5.89 4.86 -2.98
CA TYR A 158 -5.66 4.54 -4.38
C TYR A 158 -4.97 3.17 -4.57
N ARG A 159 -3.94 2.87 -3.79
CA ARG A 159 -3.22 1.59 -3.87
C ARG A 159 -4.11 0.41 -3.46
N TYR A 160 -4.91 0.60 -2.42
CA TYR A 160 -5.93 -0.34 -1.97
C TYR A 160 -6.90 -0.64 -3.11
N SER A 161 -7.56 0.37 -3.67
CA SER A 161 -8.52 0.20 -4.75
C SER A 161 -7.90 -0.50 -5.94
N LYS A 162 -6.68 -0.10 -6.32
CA LYS A 162 -5.97 -0.67 -7.46
C LYS A 162 -5.67 -2.17 -7.32
N LEU A 163 -5.42 -2.65 -6.11
CA LEU A 163 -5.08 -4.04 -5.86
C LEU A 163 -6.30 -4.90 -5.55
N HIS A 164 -7.22 -4.37 -4.75
CA HIS A 164 -8.31 -5.14 -4.14
C HIS A 164 -9.65 -4.97 -4.85
N MET A 165 -9.78 -4.07 -5.82
CA MET A 165 -11.02 -3.91 -6.59
C MET A 165 -10.86 -4.37 -8.03
N LYS A 166 -11.84 -5.17 -8.48
CA LYS A 166 -11.92 -5.75 -9.82
C LYS A 166 -11.74 -4.66 -10.89
N ASN A 167 -10.78 -4.86 -11.80
CA ASN A 167 -10.49 -3.98 -12.93
C ASN A 167 -10.15 -2.52 -12.59
N PHE A 168 -9.94 -2.13 -11.34
CA PHE A 168 -9.64 -0.73 -10.98
C PHE A 168 -8.32 -0.24 -11.60
N TYR A 169 -7.34 -1.13 -11.78
CA TYR A 169 -6.07 -0.82 -12.43
C TYR A 169 -6.22 -0.31 -13.88
N LYS A 170 -7.38 -0.52 -14.51
CA LYS A 170 -7.70 0.05 -15.83
C LYS A 170 -8.11 1.50 -15.64
N ARG A 171 -7.36 2.42 -16.26
CA ARG A 171 -7.58 3.87 -16.15
C ARG A 171 -9.03 4.29 -16.39
N GLN A 172 -9.71 3.67 -17.36
CA GLN A 172 -11.11 3.96 -17.68
C GLN A 172 -12.08 3.76 -16.50
N ASN A 173 -11.73 2.91 -15.52
CA ASN A 173 -12.55 2.65 -14.35
C ASN A 173 -12.18 3.62 -13.23
N SER A 174 -10.89 3.75 -12.93
CA SER A 174 -10.40 4.68 -11.89
C SER A 174 -10.71 6.15 -12.19
N SER A 175 -10.91 6.51 -13.46
CA SER A 175 -11.29 7.87 -13.87
C SER A 175 -12.81 8.15 -13.83
N LYS A 176 -13.65 7.11 -13.64
CA LYS A 176 -15.11 7.28 -13.55
C LYS A 176 -15.58 7.67 -12.15
N ILE A 177 -14.88 7.20 -11.12
CA ILE A 177 -15.22 7.44 -9.71
C ILE A 177 -14.84 8.88 -9.34
N LYS A 178 -15.83 9.76 -9.16
CA LYS A 178 -15.64 11.21 -8.99
C LYS A 178 -15.63 11.68 -7.54
N ASN A 179 -16.20 10.91 -6.64
CA ASN A 179 -16.37 11.32 -5.24
C ASN A 179 -16.33 10.10 -4.31
N TYR A 180 -16.43 10.39 -3.01
CA TYR A 180 -16.37 9.42 -1.93
C TYR A 180 -17.45 8.34 -2.01
N ASN A 181 -18.70 8.73 -2.26
CA ASN A 181 -19.83 7.79 -2.30
C ASN A 181 -19.70 6.82 -3.47
N GLU A 182 -19.32 7.31 -4.65
CA GLU A 182 -19.05 6.45 -5.80
C GLU A 182 -17.89 5.48 -5.55
N LEU A 183 -16.92 5.84 -4.70
CA LEU A 183 -15.84 4.92 -4.31
C LEU A 183 -16.35 3.79 -3.41
N ILE A 184 -17.26 4.10 -2.48
CA ILE A 184 -17.93 3.10 -1.63
C ILE A 184 -18.75 2.15 -2.49
N GLU A 185 -19.65 2.67 -3.34
CA GLU A 185 -20.49 1.85 -4.22
C GLU A 185 -19.64 0.97 -5.14
N TYR A 186 -18.54 1.52 -5.68
CA TYR A 186 -17.64 0.75 -6.53
C TYR A 186 -16.95 -0.37 -5.75
N ASP A 187 -16.50 -0.10 -4.53
CA ASP A 187 -15.90 -1.10 -3.66
C ASP A 187 -16.88 -2.22 -3.32
N GLU A 188 -18.11 -1.92 -2.89
CA GLU A 188 -19.13 -2.92 -2.56
C GLU A 188 -19.38 -3.90 -3.71
N LEU A 189 -19.39 -3.38 -4.94
CA LEU A 189 -19.65 -4.18 -6.15
C LEU A 189 -18.41 -4.91 -6.69
N ASN A 190 -17.20 -4.46 -6.34
CA ASN A 190 -15.98 -4.91 -7.01
C ASN A 190 -14.87 -5.37 -6.08
N ASN A 191 -15.07 -5.35 -4.75
CA ASN A 191 -14.07 -5.84 -3.81
C ASN A 191 -13.78 -7.32 -4.08
N LEU A 192 -12.50 -7.66 -4.14
CA LEU A 192 -12.03 -9.01 -4.43
C LEU A 192 -11.77 -9.82 -3.17
N LEU A 193 -11.81 -9.22 -1.98
CA LEU A 193 -11.34 -9.85 -0.75
C LEU A 193 -12.46 -10.63 -0.06
N ASP A 194 -12.25 -11.92 0.11
CA ASP A 194 -13.05 -12.77 0.99
C ASP A 194 -12.55 -12.73 2.45
N GLY A 195 -11.35 -12.18 2.65
CA GLY A 195 -10.64 -12.18 3.92
C GLY A 195 -9.56 -11.10 3.98
N VAL A 196 -9.36 -10.55 5.18
CA VAL A 196 -8.41 -9.47 5.43
C VAL A 196 -7.53 -9.85 6.62
N ILE A 197 -6.23 -9.57 6.49
CA ILE A 197 -5.24 -9.66 7.56
C ILE A 197 -4.90 -8.26 8.02
N TYR A 198 -5.23 -7.93 9.27
CA TYR A 198 -4.83 -6.68 9.91
C TYR A 198 -3.41 -6.84 10.43
N ILE A 199 -2.56 -5.83 10.24
CA ILE A 199 -1.17 -5.91 10.69
C ILE A 199 -1.05 -5.97 12.20
N GLU A 200 -2.03 -5.38 12.87
CA GLU A 200 -2.17 -5.32 14.30
C GLU A 200 -2.47 -6.71 14.91
N ASN A 201 -3.11 -7.60 14.14
CA ASN A 201 -3.48 -8.98 14.53
C ASN A 201 -2.98 -10.01 13.51
N LEU A 202 -1.76 -9.81 13.00
CA LEU A 202 -1.28 -10.46 11.77
C LEU A 202 -1.36 -11.98 11.86
N GLU A 203 -0.80 -12.57 12.91
CA GLU A 203 -0.68 -14.01 13.08
C GLU A 203 -2.05 -14.67 13.29
N GLU A 204 -2.91 -14.06 14.09
CA GLU A 204 -4.28 -14.54 14.36
C GLU A 204 -5.14 -14.48 13.09
N ASP A 205 -5.12 -13.36 12.38
CA ASP A 205 -5.86 -13.23 11.13
C ASP A 205 -5.28 -14.13 10.03
N PHE A 206 -3.97 -14.36 10.02
CA PHE A 206 -3.36 -15.31 9.11
C PHE A 206 -3.93 -16.72 9.32
N ILE A 207 -3.94 -17.22 10.56
CA ILE A 207 -4.49 -18.54 10.91
C ILE A 207 -5.96 -18.60 10.51
N LYS A 208 -6.76 -17.60 10.92
CA LYS A 208 -8.19 -17.50 10.59
C LYS A 208 -8.45 -17.61 9.09
N ASN A 209 -7.72 -16.84 8.27
CA ASN A 209 -7.93 -16.80 6.83
C ASN A 209 -7.44 -18.08 6.13
N VAL A 210 -6.33 -18.69 6.59
CA VAL A 210 -5.82 -19.95 6.04
C VAL A 210 -6.76 -21.11 6.36
N THR A 211 -7.27 -21.19 7.60
CA THR A 211 -8.27 -22.18 8.00
C THR A 211 -9.59 -21.98 7.26
N LYS A 212 -10.05 -20.73 7.08
CA LYS A 212 -11.22 -20.40 6.26
C LYS A 212 -11.07 -20.87 4.80
N ALA A 213 -9.86 -20.80 4.23
CA ALA A 213 -9.57 -21.33 2.90
C ALA A 213 -9.55 -22.88 2.84
N GLY A 214 -9.76 -23.56 3.97
CA GLY A 214 -9.81 -25.02 4.06
C GLY A 214 -8.43 -25.68 4.17
N HIS A 215 -7.38 -24.94 4.55
CA HIS A 215 -6.11 -25.54 4.92
C HIS A 215 -6.14 -25.99 6.39
N SER A 216 -5.65 -27.19 6.66
CA SER A 216 -5.55 -27.69 8.03
C SER A 216 -4.23 -27.21 8.65
N LEU A 217 -4.34 -26.48 9.76
CA LEU A 217 -3.22 -26.15 10.63
C LEU A 217 -3.41 -26.95 11.91
N ASP A 218 -2.44 -27.79 12.28
CA ASP A 218 -2.48 -28.44 13.59
C ASP A 218 -2.08 -27.45 14.70
N LYS A 219 -2.38 -27.83 15.96
CA LYS A 219 -2.09 -26.97 17.13
C LYS A 219 -0.61 -26.63 17.29
N GLU A 220 0.29 -27.50 16.83
CA GLU A 220 1.73 -27.27 16.93
C GLU A 220 2.17 -26.20 15.92
N ILE A 221 1.63 -26.24 14.70
CA ILE A 221 1.85 -25.24 13.66
C ILE A 221 1.26 -23.89 14.07
N GLU A 222 0.03 -23.87 14.60
CA GLU A 222 -0.58 -22.64 15.10
C GLU A 222 0.28 -22.00 16.21
N ALA A 223 0.72 -22.79 17.20
CA ALA A 223 1.62 -22.31 18.24
C ALA A 223 2.96 -21.78 17.66
N LYS A 224 3.51 -22.42 16.63
CA LYS A 224 4.72 -21.95 15.92
C LYS A 224 4.49 -20.67 15.11
N ILE A 225 3.28 -20.40 14.66
CA ILE A 225 2.94 -19.13 13.98
C ILE A 225 2.83 -18.03 15.02
N LEU A 226 2.06 -18.24 16.09
CA LEU A 226 1.84 -17.27 17.16
C LEU A 226 3.12 -16.91 17.93
N SER A 227 4.01 -17.88 18.16
CA SER A 227 5.30 -17.66 18.85
C SER A 227 6.34 -16.89 18.02
N LYS A 228 6.12 -16.68 16.72
CA LYS A 228 7.08 -15.99 15.83
C LYS A 228 7.02 -14.45 15.88
N THR A 229 6.32 -13.92 16.87
CA THR A 229 6.26 -12.50 17.22
C THR A 229 7.64 -11.85 17.39
N GLU A 230 8.68 -12.62 17.78
CA GLU A 230 9.98 -12.06 18.17
C GLU A 230 10.92 -11.60 17.05
N LYS A 231 10.71 -12.00 15.78
CA LYS A 231 11.61 -11.60 14.66
C LYS A 231 10.84 -11.19 13.42
N LYS A 232 10.01 -10.15 13.53
CA LYS A 232 9.41 -9.46 12.37
C LYS A 232 10.53 -9.00 11.41
N ARG A 233 10.61 -9.61 10.22
CA ARG A 233 11.61 -9.27 9.19
C ARG A 233 11.20 -7.97 8.49
N ASN A 234 12.15 -7.05 8.29
CA ASN A 234 11.96 -5.76 7.60
C ASN A 234 11.00 -4.78 8.29
N VAL A 235 10.97 -4.78 9.63
CA VAL A 235 10.33 -3.68 10.38
C VAL A 235 11.13 -2.42 10.10
N SER A 236 10.45 -1.38 9.63
CA SER A 236 11.06 -0.06 9.49
C SER A 236 11.40 0.48 10.87
N LYS A 237 12.60 1.02 11.05
CA LYS A 237 12.96 1.73 12.28
C LYS A 237 12.25 3.08 12.31
N HIS A 238 11.42 3.31 13.32
CA HIS A 238 10.77 4.59 13.61
C HIS A 238 10.22 4.56 15.04
N HIS A 239 9.94 5.74 15.59
CA HIS A 239 9.14 5.89 16.82
C HIS A 239 7.66 5.59 16.57
N GLU A 240 6.86 5.71 17.61
CA GLU A 240 5.40 5.61 17.51
C GLU A 240 4.80 6.76 16.71
N ALA A 241 3.66 6.55 16.09
CA ALA A 241 3.05 7.54 15.20
C ALA A 241 2.76 8.89 15.89
N SER A 242 2.43 8.90 17.17
CA SER A 242 2.23 10.12 17.97
C SER A 242 3.47 11.02 18.05
N TYR A 243 4.68 10.48 17.85
CA TYR A 243 5.90 11.27 17.72
C TYR A 243 5.92 12.09 16.42
N TYR A 244 5.47 11.49 15.32
CA TYR A 244 5.59 12.04 13.97
C TYR A 244 4.45 12.94 13.57
N TYR A 245 3.23 12.63 14.00
CA TYR A 245 2.04 13.37 13.58
C TYR A 245 1.76 14.53 14.52
N ASP A 246 1.57 15.70 13.95
CA ASP A 246 0.90 16.82 14.60
C ASP A 246 -0.60 16.82 14.23
N LYS A 247 -1.36 17.78 14.77
CA LYS A 247 -2.80 17.89 14.47
C LYS A 247 -3.08 18.08 12.98
N GLU A 248 -2.27 18.88 12.29
CA GLU A 248 -2.45 19.19 10.87
C GLU A 248 -2.27 17.96 9.99
N THR A 249 -1.15 17.25 10.15
CA THR A 249 -0.81 16.05 9.38
C THR A 249 -1.67 14.85 9.76
N MET A 250 -2.11 14.76 11.02
CA MET A 250 -3.12 13.78 11.44
C MET A 250 -4.42 14.01 10.67
N ASN A 251 -4.95 15.24 10.68
CA ASN A 251 -6.18 15.61 9.97
C ASN A 251 -6.06 15.43 8.46
N LEU A 252 -4.89 15.74 7.88
CA LEU A 252 -4.62 15.50 6.46
C LEU A 252 -4.81 14.01 6.09
N ILE A 253 -4.31 13.09 6.92
CA ILE A 253 -4.53 11.66 6.70
C ILE A 253 -5.98 11.26 6.95
N THR A 254 -6.62 11.79 8.01
CA THR A 254 -8.05 11.55 8.26
C THR A 254 -8.90 11.87 7.04
N GLU A 255 -8.69 13.06 6.45
CA GLU A 255 -9.42 13.49 5.27
C GLU A 255 -9.07 12.64 4.04
N LYS A 256 -7.78 12.47 3.74
CA LYS A 256 -7.36 11.80 2.50
C LYS A 256 -7.62 10.30 2.53
N GLU A 257 -7.47 9.64 3.66
CA GLU A 257 -7.61 8.19 3.78
C GLU A 257 -8.94 7.76 4.40
N ASN A 258 -9.93 8.66 4.44
CA ASN A 258 -11.22 8.44 5.08
C ASN A 258 -11.87 7.10 4.67
N PHE A 259 -11.74 6.73 3.40
CA PHE A 259 -12.29 5.47 2.87
C PHE A 259 -11.77 4.23 3.60
N ILE A 260 -10.44 4.13 3.76
CA ILE A 260 -9.84 2.98 4.47
C ILE A 260 -10.11 3.10 5.97
N ILE A 261 -10.11 4.32 6.50
CA ILE A 261 -10.35 4.58 7.92
C ILE A 261 -11.74 4.09 8.33
N GLU A 262 -12.79 4.55 7.65
CA GLU A 262 -14.17 4.15 7.91
C GLU A 262 -14.40 2.67 7.59
N LYS A 263 -13.91 2.18 6.45
CA LYS A 263 -14.13 0.78 6.05
C LYS A 263 -13.58 -0.25 7.05
N TYR A 264 -12.49 0.10 7.74
CA TYR A 264 -11.76 -0.81 8.62
C TYR A 264 -11.74 -0.36 10.08
N ASP A 265 -12.61 0.60 10.45
CA ASP A 265 -12.75 1.15 11.79
C ASP A 265 -11.42 1.58 12.43
N TYR A 266 -10.54 2.18 11.64
CA TYR A 266 -9.24 2.60 12.14
C TYR A 266 -9.33 3.86 12.98
N VAL A 267 -8.60 3.86 14.10
CA VAL A 267 -8.40 5.03 14.95
C VAL A 267 -6.94 5.48 14.87
N PHE A 268 -6.69 6.75 15.18
CA PHE A 268 -5.31 7.24 15.27
C PHE A 268 -4.57 6.47 16.39
N PRO A 269 -3.38 5.91 16.11
CA PRO A 269 -2.57 5.21 17.11
C PRO A 269 -2.03 6.19 18.17
N THR A 270 -2.47 6.03 19.41
CA THR A 270 -2.10 6.92 20.54
C THR A 270 -0.92 6.42 21.38
N LYS A 271 -0.47 5.19 21.14
CA LYS A 271 0.63 4.53 21.84
C LYS A 271 1.43 3.67 20.89
#